data_AF-A0A6L3XN90-F1
#
_entry.id   AF-A0A6L3XN90-F1
#
_cell.length_a   1.000
_cell.length_b   1.000
_cell.length_c   1.000
_cell.angle_alpha   90.00
_cell.angle_beta   90.00
_cell.angle_gamma   90.00
#
_symmetry.space_group_name_H-M   'P 1'
#
loop_
_entity.id
_entity.type
_entity.pdbx_description
1 polymer ?
#
loop_
_entity_poly.entity_id
_entity_poly.type
_entity_poly.pdbx_seq_one_letter_code
_entity_poly.pdbx_strand_id
1 'polypeptide(L)'
;MRYQKLGNTGLFVSELCLGTMTFGGEGGMWGKSRQLQQSDAAPLVGRALDAGINFIDTADVYSEGRSEEITGQALKNLKIPRENVVVATKVFGETGTAGVNSRGSSRYHIISGVKESLRRLQLDHIDLYQLHGFDPATPIEETLYALDNLVQHGHVRYIGVSNWAAWQIAKALGISERLGLARFASLQAYYTIAGRDLERELVPMMQSEGVGLMVWSPLAGGLLSGKYDRDGQSAAGSRRLAFDFPPVNKDRAFDCVDVMRTIAESKGVSVAQIALAWLLHQKAVTSVI
;
A
#
# COMPACT_ATOMS: atom_id res chain seq x y z
N MET A 1 -16.46 -10.58 4.67
CA MET A 1 -15.49 -9.48 4.81
C MET A 1 -15.98 -8.46 5.83
N ARG A 2 -15.10 -7.82 6.60
CA ARG A 2 -15.42 -6.62 7.40
C ARG A 2 -14.91 -5.37 6.68
N TYR A 3 -15.60 -4.25 6.88
CA TYR A 3 -15.28 -2.98 6.25
C TYR A 3 -15.08 -1.91 7.32
N GLN A 4 -14.13 -1.01 7.08
CA GLN A 4 -13.78 0.08 7.97
C GLN A 4 -13.78 1.40 7.20
N LYS A 5 -14.10 2.49 7.89
CA LYS A 5 -13.98 3.83 7.33
C LYS A 5 -12.51 4.18 7.13
N LEU A 6 -12.13 4.71 5.96
CA LEU A 6 -10.76 5.12 5.67
C LEU A 6 -10.48 6.48 6.33
N GLY A 7 -9.85 6.46 7.50
CA GLY A 7 -9.60 7.66 8.30
C GLY A 7 -10.89 8.42 8.58
N ASN A 8 -10.85 9.75 8.49
CA ASN A 8 -12.03 10.59 8.70
C ASN A 8 -12.82 10.91 7.41
N THR A 9 -12.99 9.93 6.52
CA THR A 9 -13.73 10.11 5.24
C THR A 9 -15.12 9.48 5.26
N GLY A 10 -15.87 9.52 4.15
CA GLY A 10 -17.09 8.70 3.97
C GLY A 10 -16.83 7.35 3.31
N LEU A 11 -15.57 7.05 2.95
CA LEU A 11 -15.20 5.87 2.16
C LEU A 11 -15.00 4.66 3.08
N PHE A 12 -15.66 3.55 2.73
CA PHE A 12 -15.48 2.26 3.41
C PHE A 12 -14.59 1.34 2.57
N VAL A 13 -13.54 0.80 3.20
CA VAL A 13 -12.61 -0.15 2.61
C VAL A 13 -12.63 -1.47 3.38
N SER A 14 -12.36 -2.58 2.70
CA SER A 14 -12.19 -3.88 3.33
C SER A 14 -10.96 -3.88 4.25
N GLU A 15 -11.04 -4.60 5.36
CA GLU A 15 -9.93 -4.76 6.32
C GLU A 15 -8.71 -5.49 5.71
N LEU A 16 -8.91 -6.19 4.60
CA LEU A 16 -7.83 -6.70 3.75
C LEU A 16 -7.84 -5.92 2.42
N CYS A 17 -6.65 -5.63 1.90
CA CYS A 17 -6.43 -4.97 0.62
C CYS A 17 -5.58 -5.89 -0.26
N LEU A 18 -5.87 -5.95 -1.56
CA LEU A 18 -5.04 -6.70 -2.50
C LEU A 18 -3.90 -5.81 -3.00
N GLY A 19 -2.67 -6.07 -2.55
CA GLY A 19 -1.47 -5.46 -3.11
C GLY A 19 -1.04 -6.08 -4.44
N THR A 20 -0.64 -5.26 -5.42
CA THR A 20 -0.30 -5.70 -6.79
C THR A 20 1.18 -5.54 -7.14
N MET A 21 2.05 -5.33 -6.16
CA MET A 21 3.49 -5.12 -6.38
C MET A 21 4.17 -6.24 -7.18
N THR A 22 3.65 -7.46 -7.12
CA THR A 22 4.17 -8.62 -7.88
C THR A 22 3.48 -8.83 -9.23
N PHE A 23 2.57 -7.94 -9.64
CA PHE A 23 1.98 -7.96 -10.99
C PHE A 23 2.95 -7.30 -11.96
N GLY A 24 3.28 -7.99 -13.04
CA GLY A 24 4.37 -7.61 -13.93
C GLY A 24 5.62 -8.43 -13.63
N GLY A 25 6.80 -7.82 -13.72
CA GLY A 25 8.08 -8.53 -13.55
C GLY A 25 9.25 -8.02 -14.36
N GLU A 26 9.04 -7.02 -15.21
CA GLU A 26 10.11 -6.34 -15.95
C GLU A 26 10.60 -5.12 -15.17
N GLY A 27 11.91 -4.84 -15.23
CA GLY A 27 12.51 -3.61 -14.68
C GLY A 27 12.99 -3.64 -13.22
N GLY A 28 14.20 -3.10 -12.98
CA GLY A 28 14.69 -2.63 -11.67
C GLY A 28 14.91 -3.64 -10.53
N MET A 29 15.13 -3.11 -9.33
CA MET A 29 15.40 -3.86 -8.08
C MET A 29 14.27 -4.83 -7.69
N TRP A 30 13.04 -4.57 -8.14
CA TRP A 30 11.83 -5.27 -7.72
C TRP A 30 11.39 -6.42 -8.65
N GLY A 31 11.90 -6.48 -9.89
CA GLY A 31 11.55 -7.52 -10.89
C GLY A 31 12.00 -8.95 -10.54
N LYS A 32 12.77 -9.14 -9.46
CA LYS A 32 13.27 -10.45 -9.00
C LYS A 32 12.29 -11.25 -8.13
N SER A 33 11.15 -10.67 -7.73
CA SER A 33 10.18 -11.31 -6.84
C SER A 33 8.87 -11.68 -7.55
N ARG A 34 8.74 -12.91 -8.06
CA ARG A 34 7.54 -13.52 -8.70
C ARG A 34 6.79 -12.63 -9.70
N GLN A 35 6.87 -12.99 -10.97
CA GLN A 35 6.38 -12.19 -12.09
C GLN A 35 4.97 -12.63 -12.50
N LEU A 36 3.92 -12.07 -11.90
CA LEU A 36 2.54 -12.44 -12.26
C LEU A 36 2.11 -11.71 -13.52
N GLN A 37 1.90 -12.45 -14.60
CA GLN A 37 1.38 -11.93 -15.86
C GLN A 37 -0.15 -11.80 -15.81
N GLN A 38 -0.74 -11.21 -16.84
CA GLN A 38 -2.19 -10.95 -16.89
C GLN A 38 -3.06 -12.18 -16.60
N SER A 39 -2.67 -13.35 -17.13
CA SER A 39 -3.37 -14.63 -16.95
C SER A 39 -3.37 -15.12 -15.51
N ASP A 40 -2.35 -14.78 -14.73
CA ASP A 40 -2.22 -15.18 -13.33
C ASP A 40 -2.84 -14.15 -12.39
N ALA A 41 -2.73 -12.86 -12.75
CA ALA A 41 -3.24 -11.75 -11.96
C ALA A 41 -4.78 -11.68 -11.96
N ALA A 42 -5.44 -11.89 -13.10
CA ALA A 42 -6.89 -11.77 -13.17
C ALA A 42 -7.65 -12.75 -12.24
N PRO A 43 -7.29 -14.04 -12.14
CA PRO A 43 -7.89 -14.94 -11.16
C PRO A 43 -7.67 -14.52 -9.70
N LEU A 44 -6.52 -13.91 -9.38
CA LEU A 44 -6.23 -13.41 -8.03
C LEU A 44 -7.11 -12.21 -7.68
N VAL A 45 -7.27 -11.27 -8.62
CA VAL A 45 -8.19 -10.13 -8.46
C VAL A 45 -9.61 -10.64 -8.29
N GLY A 46 -10.09 -11.54 -9.16
CA GLY A 46 -11.43 -12.12 -9.06
C GLY A 46 -11.68 -12.77 -7.71
N ARG A 47 -10.75 -13.63 -7.25
CA ARG A 47 -10.87 -14.31 -5.95
C ARG A 47 -10.88 -13.34 -4.77
N ALA A 48 -10.11 -12.25 -4.82
CA ALA A 48 -10.12 -11.24 -3.77
C ALA A 48 -11.48 -10.55 -3.69
N LEU A 49 -12.02 -10.14 -4.83
CA LEU A 49 -13.33 -9.49 -4.94
C LEU A 49 -14.47 -10.44 -4.51
N ASP A 50 -14.43 -11.70 -4.93
CA ASP A 50 -15.40 -12.74 -4.51
C ASP A 50 -15.37 -12.99 -2.99
N ALA A 51 -14.21 -12.83 -2.34
CA ALA A 51 -14.07 -12.90 -0.88
C ALA A 51 -14.56 -11.62 -0.16
N GLY A 52 -15.01 -10.62 -0.91
CA GLY A 52 -15.52 -9.34 -0.43
C GLY A 52 -14.46 -8.26 -0.25
N ILE A 53 -13.20 -8.49 -0.63
CA ILE A 53 -12.21 -7.40 -0.68
C ILE A 53 -12.69 -6.38 -1.71
N ASN A 54 -12.84 -5.11 -1.31
CA ASN A 54 -13.17 -4.05 -2.25
C ASN A 54 -11.96 -3.16 -2.55
N PHE A 55 -10.82 -3.37 -1.90
CA PHE A 55 -9.70 -2.43 -1.91
C PHE A 55 -8.47 -3.02 -2.60
N ILE A 56 -7.94 -2.34 -3.62
CA ILE A 56 -6.76 -2.77 -4.38
C ILE A 56 -5.69 -1.67 -4.33
N ASP A 57 -4.45 -2.04 -4.03
CA ASP A 57 -3.30 -1.13 -3.95
C ASP A 57 -2.25 -1.46 -5.03
N THR A 58 -1.91 -0.46 -5.84
CA THR A 58 -0.85 -0.50 -6.86
C THR A 58 0.05 0.75 -6.77
N ALA A 59 0.98 0.96 -7.70
CA ALA A 59 1.78 2.17 -7.82
C ALA A 59 2.28 2.35 -9.26
N ASP A 60 2.52 3.59 -9.65
CA ASP A 60 3.11 3.96 -10.94
C ASP A 60 4.48 3.32 -11.20
N VAL A 61 5.30 3.14 -10.17
CA VAL A 61 6.64 2.58 -10.27
C VAL A 61 6.66 1.04 -10.24
N TYR A 62 5.54 0.38 -9.91
CA TYR A 62 5.50 -1.08 -9.84
C TYR A 62 5.61 -1.70 -11.23
N SER A 63 6.75 -2.36 -11.47
CA SER A 63 7.17 -2.85 -12.79
C SER A 63 7.02 -1.78 -13.87
N GLU A 64 7.51 -0.58 -13.59
CA GLU A 64 7.53 0.55 -14.55
C GLU A 64 6.13 0.89 -15.11
N GLY A 65 5.10 0.75 -14.25
CA GLY A 65 3.69 1.02 -14.58
C GLY A 65 2.93 -0.21 -15.04
N ARG A 66 3.60 -1.34 -15.33
CA ARG A 66 2.95 -2.56 -15.80
C ARG A 66 1.96 -3.14 -14.80
N SER A 67 2.19 -2.96 -13.50
CA SER A 67 1.23 -3.40 -12.47
C SER A 67 -0.12 -2.69 -12.59
N GLU A 68 -0.13 -1.38 -12.89
CA GLU A 68 -1.35 -0.62 -13.14
C GLU A 68 -2.08 -1.11 -14.39
N GLU A 69 -1.35 -1.38 -15.48
CA GLU A 69 -1.94 -1.92 -16.71
C GLU A 69 -2.61 -3.28 -16.47
N ILE A 70 -1.93 -4.18 -15.76
CA ILE A 70 -2.46 -5.51 -15.44
C ILE A 70 -3.68 -5.41 -14.52
N THR A 71 -3.65 -4.50 -13.55
CA THR A 71 -4.76 -4.26 -12.61
C THR A 71 -5.98 -3.72 -13.35
N GLY A 72 -5.81 -2.67 -14.15
CA GLY A 72 -6.89 -2.09 -14.96
C GLY A 72 -7.50 -3.09 -15.94
N GLN A 73 -6.66 -3.84 -16.64
CA GLN A 73 -7.10 -4.87 -17.57
C GLN A 73 -7.80 -6.04 -16.86
N ALA A 74 -7.36 -6.42 -15.66
CA ALA A 74 -8.05 -7.44 -14.85
C ALA A 74 -9.46 -6.98 -14.46
N LEU A 75 -9.63 -5.76 -13.95
CA LEU A 75 -10.94 -5.20 -13.61
C LEU A 75 -11.88 -5.16 -14.83
N LYS A 76 -11.35 -4.74 -16.00
CA LYS A 76 -12.08 -4.71 -17.27
C LYS A 76 -12.50 -6.11 -17.73
N ASN A 77 -11.58 -7.07 -17.70
CA ASN A 77 -11.84 -8.45 -18.12
C ASN A 77 -12.92 -9.12 -17.24
N LEU A 78 -12.85 -8.87 -15.93
CA LEU A 78 -13.80 -9.35 -14.94
C LEU A 78 -15.12 -8.57 -14.94
N LYS A 79 -15.22 -7.49 -15.72
CA LYS A 79 -16.40 -6.61 -15.82
C LYS A 79 -16.86 -6.08 -14.46
N ILE A 80 -15.90 -5.72 -13.60
CA ILE A 80 -16.19 -5.23 -12.25
C ILE A 80 -16.82 -3.83 -12.37
N PRO A 81 -18.01 -3.60 -11.81
CA PRO A 81 -18.59 -2.26 -11.74
C PRO A 81 -17.68 -1.33 -10.95
N ARG A 82 -17.44 -0.12 -11.46
CA ARG A 82 -16.45 0.81 -10.90
C ARG A 82 -16.76 1.20 -9.46
N GLU A 83 -18.04 1.30 -9.13
CA GLU A 83 -18.58 1.62 -7.81
C GLU A 83 -18.35 0.51 -6.75
N ASN A 84 -18.02 -0.71 -7.18
CA ASN A 84 -17.81 -1.85 -6.29
C ASN A 84 -16.35 -2.04 -5.86
N VAL A 85 -15.43 -1.24 -6.39
CA VAL A 85 -14.00 -1.35 -6.12
C VAL A 85 -13.41 0.02 -5.77
N VAL A 86 -12.55 0.02 -4.76
CA VAL A 86 -11.69 1.12 -4.35
C VAL A 86 -10.30 0.82 -4.90
N VAL A 87 -9.79 1.69 -5.77
CA VAL A 87 -8.45 1.57 -6.37
C VAL A 87 -7.55 2.66 -5.79
N ALA A 88 -6.51 2.23 -5.09
CA ALA A 88 -5.41 3.07 -4.65
C ALA A 88 -4.20 2.91 -5.59
N THR A 89 -3.60 4.04 -5.97
CA THR A 89 -2.28 4.04 -6.60
C THR A 89 -1.40 5.12 -5.97
N LYS A 90 -0.13 5.16 -6.36
CA LYS A 90 0.90 6.02 -5.77
C LYS A 90 1.70 6.72 -6.85
N VAL A 91 2.28 7.86 -6.46
CA VAL A 91 3.25 8.63 -7.24
C VAL A 91 4.41 9.05 -6.36
N PHE A 92 5.63 8.98 -6.89
CA PHE A 92 6.87 9.53 -6.32
C PHE A 92 8.09 8.99 -7.04
N GLY A 93 8.06 7.70 -7.40
CA GLY A 93 9.20 6.98 -7.96
C GLY A 93 9.58 7.50 -9.33
N GLU A 94 10.80 7.22 -9.75
CA GLU A 94 11.23 7.53 -11.12
C GLU A 94 10.40 6.73 -12.13
N THR A 95 9.75 7.44 -13.04
CA THR A 95 8.95 6.86 -14.13
C THR A 95 9.20 7.59 -15.46
N GLY A 96 8.88 6.95 -16.58
CA GLY A 96 9.07 7.53 -17.91
C GLY A 96 10.53 7.56 -18.36
N THR A 97 11.00 8.70 -18.88
CA THR A 97 12.31 8.81 -19.54
C THR A 97 13.50 8.95 -18.60
N ALA A 98 13.29 8.84 -17.28
CA ALA A 98 14.31 9.09 -16.26
C ALA A 98 14.97 10.49 -16.34
N GLY A 99 14.24 11.50 -16.83
CA GLY A 99 14.67 12.91 -16.79
C GLY A 99 14.64 13.49 -15.36
N VAL A 100 15.24 14.65 -15.12
CA VAL A 100 15.36 15.24 -13.76
C VAL A 100 14.04 15.49 -13.02
N ASN A 101 12.92 15.57 -13.75
CA ASN A 101 11.56 15.78 -13.21
C ASN A 101 10.71 14.49 -13.24
N SER A 102 11.33 13.32 -13.41
CA SER A 102 10.68 12.00 -13.53
C SER A 102 10.23 11.41 -12.18
N ARG A 103 10.46 12.11 -11.07
CA ARG A 103 10.24 11.63 -9.70
C ARG A 103 9.90 12.77 -8.74
N GLY A 104 9.59 12.42 -7.50
CA GLY A 104 9.35 13.35 -6.39
C GLY A 104 7.88 13.74 -6.26
N SER A 105 7.62 14.86 -5.60
CA SER A 105 6.26 15.33 -5.32
C SER A 105 6.02 16.76 -5.83
N SER A 106 6.79 17.19 -6.82
CA SER A 106 6.57 18.44 -7.54
C SER A 106 5.21 18.43 -8.23
N ARG A 107 4.62 19.61 -8.39
CA ARG A 107 3.37 19.76 -9.16
C ARG A 107 3.50 19.17 -10.56
N TYR A 108 4.64 19.38 -11.20
CA TYR A 108 4.92 18.85 -12.54
C TYR A 108 4.78 17.32 -12.59
N HIS A 109 5.42 16.63 -11.65
CA HIS A 109 5.42 15.18 -11.62
C HIS A 109 4.06 14.61 -11.19
N ILE A 110 3.42 15.18 -10.17
CA ILE A 110 2.09 14.74 -9.68
C ILE A 110 1.02 14.83 -10.77
N ILE A 111 0.93 15.97 -11.47
CA ILE A 111 -0.08 16.18 -12.51
C ILE A 111 0.14 15.27 -13.71
N SER A 112 1.39 14.96 -14.05
CA SER A 112 1.73 14.06 -15.15
C SER A 112 1.50 12.60 -14.75
N GLY A 113 1.92 12.23 -13.54
CA GLY A 113 1.80 10.88 -12.98
C GLY A 113 0.35 10.41 -12.90
N VAL A 114 -0.57 11.25 -12.41
CA VAL A 114 -1.99 10.85 -12.29
C VAL A 114 -2.62 10.56 -13.65
N LYS A 115 -2.26 11.33 -14.70
CA LYS A 115 -2.78 11.13 -16.05
C LYS A 115 -2.33 9.79 -16.61
N GLU A 116 -1.05 9.46 -16.45
CA GLU A 116 -0.52 8.18 -16.89
C GLU A 116 -1.07 7.00 -16.08
N SER A 117 -1.23 7.15 -14.76
CA SER A 117 -1.88 6.13 -13.93
C SER A 117 -3.32 5.86 -14.36
N LEU A 118 -4.13 6.91 -14.57
CA LEU A 118 -5.52 6.77 -15.06
C LEU A 118 -5.56 6.06 -16.42
N ARG A 119 -4.65 6.43 -17.34
CA ARG A 119 -4.53 5.80 -18.66
C ARG A 119 -4.20 4.31 -18.55
N ARG A 120 -3.20 3.94 -17.74
CA ARG A 120 -2.78 2.54 -17.54
C ARG A 120 -3.87 1.71 -16.85
N LEU A 121 -4.50 2.28 -15.82
CA LEU A 121 -5.60 1.65 -15.09
C LEU A 121 -6.89 1.58 -15.91
N GLN A 122 -7.01 2.34 -17.00
CA GLN A 122 -8.24 2.47 -17.80
C GLN A 122 -9.42 2.95 -16.94
N LEU A 123 -9.18 3.95 -16.08
CA LEU A 123 -10.17 4.51 -15.15
C LEU A 123 -10.30 6.02 -15.35
N ASP A 124 -11.49 6.56 -15.10
CA ASP A 124 -11.75 8.01 -15.13
C ASP A 124 -11.35 8.71 -13.82
N HIS A 125 -11.25 7.96 -12.72
CA HIS A 125 -10.80 8.47 -11.42
C HIS A 125 -10.13 7.38 -10.57
N ILE A 126 -9.25 7.84 -9.68
CA ILE A 126 -8.60 7.05 -8.63
C ILE A 126 -9.30 7.35 -7.29
N ASP A 127 -9.60 6.33 -6.48
CA ASP A 127 -10.25 6.56 -5.18
C ASP A 127 -9.26 7.14 -4.16
N LEU A 128 -8.05 6.59 -4.12
CA LEU A 128 -7.00 7.04 -3.21
C LEU A 128 -5.67 7.22 -3.96
N TYR A 129 -5.18 8.44 -4.05
CA TYR A 129 -3.88 8.75 -4.64
C TYR A 129 -2.86 9.11 -3.58
N GLN A 130 -1.77 8.35 -3.50
CA GLN A 130 -0.83 8.45 -2.39
C GLN A 130 0.54 8.96 -2.84
N LEU A 131 1.18 9.80 -2.03
CA LEU A 131 2.61 10.08 -2.21
C LEU A 131 3.42 8.89 -1.67
N HIS A 132 4.17 8.21 -2.52
CA HIS A 132 4.86 6.95 -2.15
C HIS A 132 6.02 7.16 -1.14
N GLY A 133 6.52 8.38 -1.03
CA GLY A 133 7.61 8.76 -0.15
C GLY A 133 7.62 10.27 0.13
N PHE A 134 8.47 10.70 1.06
CA PHE A 134 8.66 12.12 1.37
C PHE A 134 9.71 12.73 0.43
N ASP A 135 9.39 13.89 -0.13
CA ASP A 135 10.28 14.66 -1.00
C ASP A 135 10.80 15.89 -0.24
N PRO A 136 12.08 15.95 0.15
CA PRO A 136 12.63 17.12 0.81
C PRO A 136 12.88 18.30 -0.15
N ALA A 137 12.84 18.10 -1.47
CA ALA A 137 13.14 19.14 -2.45
C ALA A 137 11.92 19.99 -2.80
N THR A 138 10.72 19.42 -2.74
CA THR A 138 9.47 20.13 -3.06
C THR A 138 8.84 20.70 -1.78
N PRO A 139 8.47 22.00 -1.73
CA PRO A 139 7.69 22.54 -0.62
C PRO A 139 6.35 21.81 -0.45
N ILE A 140 5.98 21.47 0.78
CA ILE A 140 4.73 20.75 1.09
C ILE A 140 3.51 21.50 0.54
N GLU A 141 3.52 22.83 0.59
CA GLU A 141 2.48 23.69 0.02
C GLU A 141 2.26 23.44 -1.47
N GLU A 142 3.33 23.36 -2.28
CA GLU A 142 3.23 23.10 -3.72
C GLU A 142 2.59 21.72 -3.97
N THR A 143 3.06 20.71 -3.24
CA THR A 143 2.55 19.35 -3.29
C THR A 143 1.06 19.30 -2.95
N LEU A 144 0.64 19.95 -1.86
CA LEU A 144 -0.76 19.98 -1.44
C LEU A 144 -1.66 20.72 -2.44
N TYR A 145 -1.21 21.84 -3.02
CA TYR A 145 -1.95 22.51 -4.10
C TYR A 145 -2.09 21.63 -5.34
N ALA A 146 -1.05 20.88 -5.71
CA ALA A 146 -1.12 19.95 -6.83
C ALA A 146 -2.15 18.84 -6.57
N LEU A 147 -2.09 18.22 -5.39
CA LEU A 147 -3.02 17.17 -4.98
C LEU A 147 -4.46 17.67 -4.84
N ASP A 148 -4.67 18.83 -4.24
CA ASP A 148 -5.99 19.45 -4.12
C ASP A 148 -6.62 19.72 -5.49
N ASN A 149 -5.84 20.23 -6.46
CA ASN A 149 -6.35 20.42 -7.82
C ASN A 149 -6.82 19.10 -8.47
N LEU A 150 -6.17 17.98 -8.18
CA LEU A 150 -6.63 16.66 -8.67
C LEU A 150 -7.96 16.23 -8.03
N VAL A 151 -8.16 16.56 -6.75
CA VAL A 151 -9.42 16.32 -6.05
C VAL A 151 -10.53 17.21 -6.62
N GLN A 152 -10.28 18.51 -6.77
CA GLN A 152 -11.26 19.47 -7.31
C GLN A 152 -11.67 19.15 -8.77
N HIS A 153 -10.73 18.66 -9.59
CA HIS A 153 -11.03 18.22 -10.95
C HIS A 153 -11.61 16.80 -11.03
N GLY A 154 -11.76 16.10 -9.90
CA GLY A 154 -12.37 14.79 -9.85
C GLY A 154 -11.51 13.64 -10.42
N HIS A 155 -10.23 13.88 -10.70
CA HIS A 155 -9.28 12.81 -11.08
C HIS A 155 -9.00 11.86 -9.91
N VAL A 156 -9.07 12.39 -8.69
CA VAL A 156 -8.84 11.65 -7.44
C VAL A 156 -9.99 11.94 -6.47
N ARG A 157 -10.39 10.98 -5.62
CA ARG A 157 -11.39 11.21 -4.56
C ARG A 157 -10.75 11.58 -3.23
N TYR A 158 -9.70 10.86 -2.83
CA TYR A 158 -8.98 11.05 -1.58
C TYR A 158 -7.47 11.00 -1.81
N ILE A 159 -6.72 11.67 -0.95
CA ILE A 159 -5.25 11.69 -1.00
C ILE A 159 -4.66 11.02 0.24
N GLY A 160 -3.49 10.42 0.11
CA GLY A 160 -2.78 9.80 1.22
C GLY A 160 -1.26 9.95 1.08
N VAL A 161 -0.53 9.40 2.04
CA VAL A 161 0.93 9.39 2.06
C VAL A 161 1.43 8.01 2.43
N SER A 162 2.66 7.69 2.05
CA SER A 162 3.34 6.45 2.41
C SER A 162 4.74 6.75 2.94
N ASN A 163 5.10 6.12 4.05
CA ASN A 163 6.43 6.24 4.66
C ASN A 163 6.84 7.68 5.05
N TRP A 164 5.87 8.51 5.44
CA TRP A 164 6.13 9.84 6.03
C TRP A 164 6.28 9.75 7.55
N ALA A 165 7.05 10.67 8.13
CA ALA A 165 7.18 10.82 9.57
C ALA A 165 5.97 11.56 10.16
N ALA A 166 5.69 11.34 11.45
CA ALA A 166 4.53 11.92 12.13
C ALA A 166 4.49 13.45 12.03
N TRP A 167 5.62 14.13 12.25
CA TRP A 167 5.71 15.59 12.17
C TRP A 167 5.50 16.13 10.75
N GLN A 168 5.86 15.36 9.71
CA GLN A 168 5.64 15.76 8.31
C GLN A 168 4.16 15.74 7.98
N ILE A 169 3.46 14.69 8.42
CA ILE A 169 2.01 14.54 8.25
C ILE A 169 1.27 15.62 9.02
N ALA A 170 1.61 15.83 10.30
CA ALA A 170 1.00 16.86 11.13
C ALA A 170 1.20 18.26 10.51
N LYS A 171 2.41 18.59 10.03
CA LYS A 171 2.69 19.85 9.32
C LYS A 171 1.82 20.01 8.08
N ALA A 172 1.73 18.96 7.25
CA ALA A 172 0.92 19.01 6.03
C ALA A 172 -0.57 19.17 6.32
N LEU A 173 -1.11 18.47 7.33
CA LEU A 173 -2.50 18.62 7.74
C LEU A 173 -2.80 20.04 8.25
N GLY A 174 -1.89 20.64 9.02
CA GLY A 174 -2.02 22.04 9.45
C GLY A 174 -1.97 23.04 8.30
N ILE A 175 -1.16 22.77 7.26
CA ILE A 175 -1.16 23.59 6.03
C ILE A 175 -2.49 23.44 5.29
N SER A 176 -2.99 22.22 5.11
CA SER A 176 -4.29 21.97 4.46
C SER A 176 -5.43 22.67 5.19
N GLU A 177 -5.45 22.61 6.52
CA GLU A 177 -6.47 23.29 7.33
C GLU A 177 -6.39 24.82 7.17
N ARG A 178 -5.19 25.39 7.28
CA ARG A 178 -4.98 26.84 7.13
C ARG A 178 -5.37 27.37 5.75
N LEU A 179 -5.16 26.57 4.70
CA LEU A 179 -5.36 26.97 3.30
C LEU A 179 -6.68 26.44 2.71
N GLY A 180 -7.45 25.64 3.44
CA GLY A 180 -8.68 25.01 2.95
C GLY A 180 -8.45 23.98 1.84
N LEU A 181 -7.32 23.27 1.86
CA LEU A 181 -6.95 22.26 0.86
C LEU A 181 -7.38 20.85 1.29
N ALA A 182 -7.41 19.92 0.34
CA ALA A 182 -7.54 18.49 0.61
C ALA A 182 -6.60 18.02 1.73
N ARG A 183 -7.13 17.16 2.62
CA ARG A 183 -6.41 16.56 3.75
C ARG A 183 -6.03 15.12 3.44
N PHE A 184 -4.91 14.65 3.98
CA PHE A 184 -4.54 13.24 3.87
C PHE A 184 -5.52 12.36 4.66
N ALA A 185 -6.13 11.40 3.96
CA ALA A 185 -7.07 10.44 4.51
C ALA A 185 -6.37 9.20 5.10
N SER A 186 -5.20 8.86 4.58
CA SER A 186 -4.47 7.64 4.98
C SER A 186 -2.96 7.82 5.04
N LEU A 187 -2.35 6.97 5.85
CA LEU A 187 -0.94 6.64 5.84
C LEU A 187 -0.78 5.16 5.46
N GLN A 188 0.04 4.88 4.45
CA GLN A 188 0.53 3.55 4.17
C GLN A 188 1.90 3.35 4.83
N ALA A 189 2.03 2.38 5.75
CA ALA A 189 3.27 2.19 6.52
C ALA A 189 3.55 0.72 6.82
N TYR A 190 4.83 0.42 7.07
CA TYR A 190 5.26 -0.90 7.52
C TYR A 190 4.81 -1.13 8.97
N TYR A 191 4.14 -2.24 9.21
CA TYR A 191 3.79 -2.67 10.56
C TYR A 191 3.65 -4.18 10.63
N THR A 192 4.31 -4.79 11.61
CA THR A 192 4.19 -6.22 11.90
C THR A 192 4.36 -6.46 13.39
N ILE A 193 4.07 -7.68 13.85
CA ILE A 193 4.34 -8.06 15.25
C ILE A 193 5.82 -7.90 15.65
N ALA A 194 6.74 -8.01 14.68
CA ALA A 194 8.18 -7.88 14.86
C ALA A 194 8.71 -6.45 14.62
N GLY A 195 8.07 -5.67 13.75
CA GLY A 195 8.41 -4.29 13.43
C GLY A 195 7.29 -3.35 13.87
N ARG A 196 7.45 -2.74 15.05
CA ARG A 196 6.40 -1.99 15.76
C ARG A 196 6.73 -0.50 15.96
N ASP A 197 7.70 0.03 15.21
CA ASP A 197 8.20 1.40 15.42
C ASP A 197 7.13 2.48 15.21
N LEU A 198 6.13 2.22 14.35
CA LEU A 198 5.04 3.18 14.13
C LEU A 198 4.22 3.48 15.40
N GLU A 199 4.23 2.59 16.40
CA GLU A 199 3.44 2.76 17.62
C GLU A 199 3.90 3.93 18.48
N ARG A 200 5.15 4.39 18.30
CA ARG A 200 5.72 5.47 19.11
C ARG A 200 5.09 6.83 18.82
N GLU A 201 5.01 7.20 17.54
CA GLU A 201 4.59 8.55 17.12
C GLU A 201 3.50 8.56 16.06
N LEU A 202 3.54 7.63 15.10
CA LEU A 202 2.58 7.61 13.99
C LEU A 202 1.19 7.18 14.45
N VAL A 203 1.08 6.15 15.30
CA VAL A 203 -0.24 5.72 15.83
C VAL A 203 -0.92 6.80 16.65
N PRO A 204 -0.26 7.45 17.63
CA PRO A 204 -0.86 8.58 18.34
C PRO A 204 -1.27 9.72 17.41
N MET A 205 -0.42 10.09 16.44
CA MET A 205 -0.72 11.14 15.47
C MET A 205 -1.94 10.76 14.61
N MET A 206 -2.00 9.57 14.05
CA MET A 206 -3.13 9.11 13.24
C MET A 206 -4.45 9.10 14.03
N GLN A 207 -4.40 8.72 15.30
CA GLN A 207 -5.56 8.75 16.19
C GLN A 207 -6.03 10.17 16.51
N SER A 208 -5.10 11.10 16.73
CA SER A 208 -5.40 12.53 16.93
C SER A 208 -6.03 13.15 15.69
N GLU A 209 -5.43 12.91 14.52
CA GLU A 209 -5.75 13.62 13.28
C GLU A 209 -6.82 12.92 12.42
N GLY A 210 -7.26 11.73 12.81
CA GLY A 210 -8.24 10.94 12.07
C GLY A 210 -7.71 10.40 10.74
N VAL A 211 -6.44 9.99 10.69
CA VAL A 211 -5.80 9.40 9.50
C VAL A 211 -5.86 7.87 9.58
N GLY A 212 -6.31 7.20 8.52
CA GLY A 212 -6.39 5.73 8.48
C GLY A 212 -5.05 5.06 8.19
N LEU A 213 -4.80 3.88 8.76
CA LEU A 213 -3.57 3.11 8.50
C LEU A 213 -3.80 1.98 7.51
N MET A 214 -2.99 1.98 6.45
CA MET A 214 -2.85 0.87 5.51
C MET A 214 -1.50 0.19 5.76
N VAL A 215 -1.51 -1.08 6.18
CA VAL A 215 -0.29 -1.80 6.52
C VAL A 215 0.28 -2.48 5.28
N TRP A 216 1.53 -2.16 4.92
CA TRP A 216 2.26 -2.86 3.87
C TRP A 216 3.26 -3.88 4.44
N SER A 217 3.54 -4.95 3.67
CA SER A 217 4.37 -6.09 4.09
C SER A 217 4.01 -6.68 5.46
N PRO A 218 2.75 -7.07 5.70
CA PRO A 218 2.28 -7.56 7.00
C PRO A 218 2.97 -8.85 7.45
N LEU A 219 3.59 -9.58 6.51
CA LEU A 219 4.36 -10.78 6.79
C LEU A 219 5.89 -10.56 6.72
N ALA A 220 6.36 -9.31 6.68
CA ALA A 220 7.77 -8.94 6.56
C ALA A 220 8.50 -9.71 5.42
N GLY A 221 8.05 -9.50 4.17
CA GLY A 221 8.62 -10.23 3.01
C GLY A 221 8.32 -11.73 3.02
N GLY A 222 7.42 -12.18 3.89
CA GLY A 222 7.05 -13.58 4.11
C GLY A 222 7.73 -14.23 5.31
N LEU A 223 8.69 -13.57 5.97
CA LEU A 223 9.36 -14.11 7.16
C LEU A 223 8.36 -14.59 8.23
N LEU A 224 7.33 -13.79 8.49
CA LEU A 224 6.32 -14.09 9.51
C LEU A 224 5.25 -15.09 9.03
N SER A 225 5.46 -15.75 7.88
CA SER A 225 4.55 -16.79 7.40
C SER A 225 4.75 -18.16 8.06
N GLY A 226 5.85 -18.33 8.79
CA GLY A 226 6.25 -19.62 9.38
C GLY A 226 6.92 -20.60 8.40
N LYS A 227 7.20 -20.17 7.16
CA LYS A 227 7.85 -20.99 6.11
C LYS A 227 9.38 -21.08 6.20
N TYR A 228 9.98 -20.31 7.09
CA TYR A 228 11.44 -20.24 7.27
C TYR A 228 11.76 -20.71 8.68
N ASP A 229 12.69 -21.64 8.78
CA ASP A 229 13.22 -22.06 10.07
C ASP A 229 14.47 -21.24 10.43
N ARG A 230 14.81 -21.21 11.72
CA ARG A 230 15.94 -20.42 12.27
C ARG A 230 17.28 -20.77 11.61
N ASP A 231 17.44 -22.04 11.21
CA ASP A 231 18.66 -22.58 10.58
C ASP A 231 18.75 -22.32 9.08
N GLY A 232 17.83 -21.53 8.51
CA GLY A 232 17.89 -21.13 7.10
C GLY A 232 17.47 -22.20 6.09
N GLN A 233 16.97 -23.36 6.54
CA GLN A 233 16.28 -24.30 5.66
C GLN A 233 14.96 -23.67 5.21
N SER A 234 14.91 -23.24 3.97
CA SER A 234 13.71 -22.71 3.33
C SER A 234 13.14 -23.76 2.37
N ALA A 235 11.80 -23.80 2.24
CA ALA A 235 11.19 -24.40 1.06
C ALA A 235 11.75 -23.72 -0.21
N ALA A 236 12.15 -24.51 -1.22
CA ALA A 236 12.72 -24.00 -2.47
C ALA A 236 11.83 -22.92 -3.12
N GLY A 237 12.41 -21.80 -3.59
CA GLY A 237 11.70 -20.72 -4.28
C GLY A 237 11.10 -19.61 -3.39
N SER A 238 11.64 -19.43 -2.17
CA SER A 238 11.14 -18.45 -1.21
C SER A 238 11.63 -17.01 -1.49
N ARG A 239 10.71 -16.03 -1.46
CA ARG A 239 10.96 -14.62 -1.84
C ARG A 239 12.13 -13.97 -1.10
N ARG A 240 12.32 -14.31 0.18
CA ARG A 240 13.36 -13.73 1.04
C ARG A 240 14.78 -14.21 0.71
N LEU A 241 14.93 -15.33 -0.01
CA LEU A 241 16.25 -15.78 -0.48
C LEU A 241 16.83 -14.85 -1.55
N ALA A 242 15.97 -14.19 -2.32
CA ALA A 242 16.37 -13.27 -3.39
C ALA A 242 16.39 -11.80 -2.95
N PHE A 243 15.64 -11.43 -1.89
CA PHE A 243 15.50 -10.05 -1.42
C PHE A 243 15.10 -9.97 0.06
N ASP A 244 16.01 -9.52 0.94
CA ASP A 244 15.76 -9.35 2.39
C ASP A 244 15.16 -7.97 2.70
N PHE A 245 13.86 -7.83 2.45
CA PHE A 245 13.13 -6.58 2.70
C PHE A 245 11.67 -6.89 3.10
N PRO A 246 11.07 -6.09 4.01
CA PRO A 246 11.66 -4.98 4.76
C PRO A 246 12.68 -5.43 5.82
N PRO A 247 13.61 -4.56 6.23
CA PRO A 247 14.55 -4.86 7.30
C PRO A 247 13.79 -5.08 8.61
N VAL A 248 14.04 -6.22 9.24
CA VAL A 248 13.44 -6.59 10.53
C VAL A 248 14.47 -7.33 11.36
N ASN A 249 14.47 -7.11 12.68
CA ASN A 249 15.29 -7.91 13.59
C ASN A 249 14.87 -9.39 13.49
N LYS A 250 15.78 -10.22 12.96
CA LYS A 250 15.49 -11.62 12.63
C LYS A 250 15.21 -12.46 13.87
N ASP A 251 16.01 -12.29 14.91
CA ASP A 251 15.86 -13.03 16.17
C ASP A 251 14.48 -12.77 16.77
N ARG A 252 14.12 -11.49 16.89
CA ARG A 252 12.80 -11.08 17.35
C ARG A 252 11.67 -11.65 16.48
N ALA A 253 11.85 -11.65 15.16
CA ALA A 253 10.84 -12.18 14.25
C ALA A 253 10.68 -13.70 14.40
N PHE A 254 11.76 -14.45 14.58
CA PHE A 254 11.70 -15.88 14.82
C PHE A 254 11.11 -16.21 16.19
N ASP A 255 11.42 -15.45 17.24
CA ASP A 255 10.77 -15.58 18.55
C ASP A 255 9.26 -15.41 18.43
N CYS A 256 8.81 -14.45 17.62
CA CYS A 256 7.39 -14.27 17.32
C CYS A 256 6.80 -15.46 16.53
N VAL A 257 7.53 -15.99 15.53
CA VAL A 257 7.08 -17.14 14.73
C VAL A 257 6.89 -18.38 15.59
N ASP A 258 7.79 -18.66 16.53
CA ASP A 258 7.71 -19.84 17.40
C ASP A 258 6.43 -19.80 18.26
N VAL A 259 6.14 -18.66 18.88
CA VAL A 259 4.90 -18.48 19.66
C VAL A 259 3.67 -18.57 18.76
N MET A 260 3.69 -17.92 17.59
CA MET A 260 2.58 -17.98 16.64
C MET A 260 2.33 -19.40 16.13
N ARG A 261 3.37 -20.26 16.04
CA ARG A 261 3.24 -21.66 15.63
C ARG A 261 2.41 -22.46 16.63
N THR A 262 2.70 -22.34 17.92
CA THR A 262 1.90 -22.99 18.98
C THR A 262 0.44 -22.53 18.96
N ILE A 263 0.19 -21.22 18.74
CA ILE A 263 -1.17 -20.68 18.64
C ILE A 263 -1.87 -21.20 17.39
N ALA A 264 -1.18 -21.21 16.25
CA ALA A 264 -1.69 -21.67 14.96
C ALA A 264 -2.12 -23.15 15.03
N GLU A 265 -1.29 -24.00 15.63
CA GLU A 265 -1.58 -25.43 15.88
C GLU A 265 -2.85 -25.60 16.74
N SER A 266 -2.94 -24.87 17.86
CA SER A 266 -4.12 -24.95 18.75
C SER A 266 -5.43 -24.53 18.09
N LYS A 267 -5.36 -23.73 17.01
CA LYS A 267 -6.52 -23.19 16.29
C LYS A 267 -6.77 -23.84 14.94
N GLY A 268 -5.90 -24.74 14.48
CA GLY A 268 -5.99 -25.36 13.16
C GLY A 268 -5.84 -24.38 11.99
N VAL A 269 -5.03 -23.34 12.15
CA VAL A 269 -4.79 -22.30 11.13
C VAL A 269 -3.29 -22.16 10.83
N SER A 270 -2.92 -21.38 9.83
CA SER A 270 -1.51 -21.09 9.51
C SER A 270 -0.91 -19.98 10.38
N VAL A 271 0.41 -19.99 10.55
CA VAL A 271 1.17 -18.90 11.20
C VAL A 271 0.91 -17.56 10.52
N ALA A 272 0.83 -17.54 9.18
CA ALA A 272 0.48 -16.34 8.43
C ALA A 272 -0.90 -15.78 8.81
N GLN A 273 -1.90 -16.63 9.04
CA GLN A 273 -3.22 -16.19 9.50
C GLN A 273 -3.15 -15.60 10.92
N ILE A 274 -2.32 -16.14 11.81
CA ILE A 274 -2.10 -15.55 13.15
C ILE A 274 -1.46 -14.16 13.04
N ALA A 275 -0.42 -14.00 12.21
CA ALA A 275 0.25 -12.72 12.01
C ALA A 275 -0.70 -11.66 11.43
N LEU A 276 -1.51 -12.01 10.42
CA LEU A 276 -2.52 -11.12 9.85
C LEU A 276 -3.62 -10.80 10.86
N ALA A 277 -4.11 -11.80 11.61
CA ALA A 277 -5.12 -11.58 12.63
C ALA A 277 -4.62 -10.63 13.72
N TRP A 278 -3.35 -10.72 14.13
CA TRP A 278 -2.76 -9.80 15.10
C TRP A 278 -2.82 -8.34 14.64
N LEU A 279 -2.50 -8.08 13.36
CA LEU A 279 -2.59 -6.73 12.76
C LEU A 279 -4.03 -6.24 12.72
N LEU A 280 -4.97 -7.10 12.31
CA LEU A 280 -6.41 -6.76 12.24
C LEU A 280 -7.04 -6.47 13.61
N HIS A 281 -6.40 -6.87 14.72
CA HIS A 281 -6.86 -6.51 16.07
C HIS A 281 -6.29 -5.17 16.57
N GLN A 282 -5.35 -4.56 15.85
CA GLN A 282 -4.77 -3.28 16.25
C GLN A 282 -5.76 -2.16 15.92
N LYS A 283 -6.17 -1.38 16.93
CA LYS A 283 -7.18 -0.31 16.77
C LYS A 283 -6.82 0.72 15.69
N ALA A 284 -5.53 0.96 15.46
CA ALA A 284 -5.07 1.92 14.47
C ALA A 284 -5.17 1.41 13.03
N VAL A 285 -5.19 0.08 12.82
CA VAL A 285 -5.16 -0.54 11.49
C VAL A 285 -6.53 -0.45 10.83
N THR A 286 -6.60 0.21 9.68
CA THR A 286 -7.80 0.26 8.85
C THR A 286 -7.84 -0.89 7.84
N SER A 287 -6.70 -1.16 7.19
CA SER A 287 -6.59 -2.23 6.19
C SER A 287 -5.18 -2.81 6.14
N VAL A 288 -5.07 -4.10 5.76
CA VAL A 288 -3.81 -4.83 5.63
C VAL A 288 -3.63 -5.31 4.19
N ILE A 289 -2.53 -4.91 3.55
CA ILE A 289 -2.17 -5.18 2.14
C ILE A 289 -1.40 -6.49 1.98
#